data_AF-A0A1G9DIV8-F1
#
_entry.id   AF-A0A1G9DIV8-F1
#
_cell.length_a   1.000
_cell.length_b   1.000
_cell.length_c   1.000
_cell.angle_alpha   90.00
_cell.angle_beta   90.00
_cell.angle_gamma   90.00
#
_symmetry.space_group_name_H-M   'P 1'
#
loop_
_entity.id
_entity.type
_entity.pdbx_description
1 polymer ?
#
loop_
_entity_poly.entity_id
_entity_poly.type
_entity_poly.pdbx_seq_one_letter_code
_entity_poly.pdbx_strand_id
1 'polypeptide(L)'
;MRTFERTIETTELDGGWLCLNFTNTVRNRNEQPRHDYLRGVPEWLLWVKRLELVSAQEFAQLQQFAEAHPQVAEAQVGKILAFREIVFAVFHAVAQDQAPPPEVLAAFNATLSASLAQLRVAVLPERHVSESFRAEKVDLLTPFHPVVKSAYDLLHADWLGRVKLCGNCGWLYVDRSKNNSRKWCNMQTCGNSEKSMRYYRKHRQAE
;
A
#
# COMPACT_ATOMS: atom_id res chain seq x y z
N MET A 1 -22.87 15.00 -14.38
CA MET A 1 -22.23 13.74 -13.96
C MET A 1 -21.35 14.10 -12.77
N ARG A 2 -21.71 13.74 -11.53
CA ARG A 2 -20.83 14.02 -10.38
C ARG A 2 -19.56 13.21 -10.61
N THR A 3 -18.45 13.89 -10.90
CA THR A 3 -17.14 13.27 -10.94
C THR A 3 -16.93 12.67 -9.56
N PHE A 4 -17.02 11.34 -9.44
CA PHE A 4 -16.68 10.66 -8.20
C PHE A 4 -15.21 11.00 -7.92
N GLU A 5 -14.98 11.95 -7.01
CA GLU A 5 -13.65 12.26 -6.55
C GLU A 5 -13.20 11.08 -5.71
N ARG A 6 -12.23 10.33 -6.23
CA ARG A 6 -11.63 9.22 -5.50
C ARG A 6 -10.86 9.81 -4.33
N THR A 7 -11.08 9.28 -3.14
CA THR A 7 -10.40 9.66 -1.89
C THR A 7 -9.84 8.40 -1.23
N ILE A 8 -9.16 8.52 -0.10
CA ILE A 8 -8.77 7.35 0.70
C ILE A 8 -9.96 6.50 1.13
N GLU A 9 -11.16 7.06 1.24
CA GLU A 9 -12.37 6.34 1.62
C GLU A 9 -12.98 5.54 0.46
N THR A 10 -12.74 5.97 -0.79
CA THR A 10 -13.39 5.40 -1.98
C THR A 10 -12.42 4.74 -2.96
N THR A 11 -11.11 4.91 -2.78
CA THR A 11 -10.09 4.26 -3.62
C THR A 11 -10.19 2.74 -3.53
N GLU A 12 -10.00 2.04 -4.65
CA GLU A 12 -10.09 0.58 -4.68
C GLU A 12 -8.88 -0.07 -3.99
N LEU A 13 -9.09 -1.18 -3.28
CA LEU A 13 -8.05 -1.93 -2.56
C LEU A 13 -7.60 -3.15 -3.38
N ASP A 14 -7.18 -2.89 -4.61
CA ASP A 14 -6.93 -3.91 -5.64
C ASP A 14 -5.50 -4.48 -5.66
N GLY A 15 -4.65 -4.09 -4.71
CA GLY A 15 -3.30 -4.63 -4.60
C GLY A 15 -3.29 -6.12 -4.23
N GLY A 16 -4.33 -6.61 -3.55
CA GLY A 16 -4.42 -8.00 -3.11
C GLY A 16 -3.46 -8.37 -1.98
N TRP A 17 -2.79 -7.38 -1.39
CA TRP A 17 -1.94 -7.47 -0.21
C TRP A 17 -1.87 -6.09 0.48
N LEU A 18 -1.74 -6.04 1.80
CA LEU A 18 -1.82 -4.77 2.55
C LEU A 18 -0.74 -3.76 2.11
N CYS A 19 0.53 -4.19 2.00
CA CYS A 19 1.60 -3.30 1.53
C CYS A 19 1.37 -2.78 0.10
N LEU A 20 0.73 -3.56 -0.78
CA LEU A 20 0.44 -3.12 -2.15
C LEU A 20 -0.74 -2.13 -2.18
N ASN A 21 -1.78 -2.37 -1.38
CA ASN A 21 -2.87 -1.41 -1.18
C ASN A 21 -2.34 -0.06 -0.68
N PHE A 22 -1.35 -0.11 0.22
CA PHE A 22 -0.65 1.09 0.69
C PHE A 22 0.07 1.82 -0.45
N THR A 23 0.85 1.13 -1.29
CA THR A 23 1.50 1.74 -2.46
C THR A 23 0.52 2.32 -3.49
N ASN A 24 -0.70 1.78 -3.55
CA ASN A 24 -1.74 2.18 -4.51
C ASN A 24 -2.62 3.34 -4.00
N THR A 25 -2.21 4.03 -2.92
CA THR A 25 -2.81 5.30 -2.50
C THR A 25 -2.43 6.49 -3.40
N VAL A 26 -1.76 6.24 -4.53
CA VAL A 26 -1.47 7.21 -5.59
C VAL A 26 -2.31 6.86 -6.81
N ARG A 27 -3.10 7.80 -7.35
CA ARG A 27 -4.11 7.54 -8.41
C ARG A 27 -3.56 6.82 -9.64
N ASN A 28 -2.53 7.39 -10.24
CA ASN A 28 -1.87 6.86 -11.43
C ASN A 28 -0.38 7.16 -11.29
N ARG A 29 0.44 6.10 -11.26
CA ARG A 29 1.89 6.19 -11.11
C ARG A 29 2.61 6.47 -12.43
N ASN A 30 1.91 6.31 -13.55
CA ASN A 30 2.41 6.60 -14.91
C ASN A 30 2.16 8.05 -15.35
N GLU A 31 1.30 8.80 -14.64
CA GLU A 31 0.97 10.20 -14.97
C GLU A 31 1.82 11.19 -14.15
N GLN A 32 2.07 12.36 -14.76
CA GLN A 32 2.69 13.51 -14.10
C GLN A 32 1.86 14.78 -14.35
N PRO A 33 1.56 15.58 -13.31
CA PRO A 33 1.87 15.34 -11.89
C PRO A 33 1.03 14.20 -11.30
N ARG A 34 1.61 13.43 -10.37
CA ARG A 34 0.89 12.37 -9.65
C ARG A 34 -0.14 12.97 -8.70
N HIS A 35 -1.36 12.44 -8.72
CA HIS A 35 -2.36 12.74 -7.71
C HIS A 35 -2.25 11.73 -6.56
N ASP A 36 -1.83 12.21 -5.39
CA ASP A 36 -1.63 11.41 -4.18
C ASP A 36 -2.84 11.55 -3.24
N TYR A 37 -3.45 10.44 -2.86
CA TYR A 37 -4.58 10.43 -1.94
C TYR A 37 -4.14 10.43 -0.48
N LEU A 38 -2.91 9.98 -0.18
CA LEU A 38 -2.38 9.90 1.17
C LEU A 38 -1.25 10.92 1.31
N ARG A 39 -1.59 12.16 1.67
CA ARG A 39 -0.65 13.30 1.67
C ARG A 39 -0.23 13.75 3.06
N GLY A 40 -0.98 13.42 4.09
CA GLY A 40 -0.68 13.84 5.45
C GLY A 40 -1.38 13.03 6.52
N VAL A 41 -1.32 13.56 7.74
CA VAL A 41 -1.92 12.95 8.94
C VAL A 41 -3.41 12.66 8.79
N PRO A 42 -4.26 13.56 8.25
CA PRO A 42 -5.69 13.27 8.12
C PRO A 42 -5.95 12.05 7.24
N GLU A 43 -5.30 11.96 6.09
CA GLU A 43 -5.50 10.85 5.18
C GLU A 43 -4.91 9.54 5.71
N TRP A 44 -3.83 9.61 6.51
CA TRP A 44 -3.29 8.44 7.21
C TRP A 44 -4.30 7.88 8.22
N LEU A 45 -4.87 8.74 9.07
CA LEU A 45 -5.89 8.32 10.02
C LEU A 45 -7.13 7.75 9.31
N LEU A 46 -7.57 8.35 8.20
CA LEU A 46 -8.67 7.80 7.39
C LEU A 46 -8.33 6.41 6.83
N TRP A 47 -7.10 6.21 6.34
CA TRP A 47 -6.67 4.93 5.78
C TRP A 47 -6.59 3.84 6.86
N VAL A 48 -6.01 4.17 8.01
CA VAL A 48 -5.93 3.30 9.20
C VAL A 48 -7.31 2.88 9.66
N LYS A 49 -8.26 3.83 9.76
CA LYS A 49 -9.65 3.57 10.14
C LYS A 49 -10.35 2.66 9.14
N ARG A 50 -10.22 2.97 7.84
CA ARG A 50 -10.87 2.22 6.75
C ARG A 50 -10.44 0.76 6.71
N LEU A 51 -9.16 0.50 6.99
CA LEU A 51 -8.59 -0.84 6.97
C LEU A 51 -8.64 -1.54 8.32
N GLU A 52 -9.21 -0.90 9.35
CA GLU A 52 -9.33 -1.44 10.71
C GLU A 52 -7.99 -1.96 11.25
N LEU A 53 -6.89 -1.23 10.97
CA LEU A 53 -5.53 -1.69 11.33
C LEU A 53 -5.26 -1.68 12.84
N VAL A 54 -6.12 -1.01 13.60
CA VAL A 54 -6.05 -0.87 15.05
C VAL A 54 -7.46 -0.93 15.64
N SER A 55 -7.56 -1.23 16.93
CA SER A 55 -8.84 -1.19 17.66
C SER A 55 -9.42 0.23 17.73
N ALA A 56 -10.72 0.34 18.03
CA ALA A 56 -11.38 1.64 18.21
C ALA A 56 -10.73 2.48 19.34
N GLN A 57 -10.24 1.81 20.39
CA GLN A 57 -9.54 2.46 21.50
C GLN A 57 -8.19 3.03 21.05
N GLU A 58 -7.38 2.22 20.36
CA GLU A 58 -6.10 2.67 19.81
C GLU A 58 -6.31 3.79 18.79
N PHE A 59 -7.35 3.71 17.95
CA PHE A 59 -7.66 4.76 17.00
C PHE A 59 -7.92 6.12 17.68
N ALA A 60 -8.68 6.13 18.77
CA ALA A 60 -8.91 7.35 19.55
C ALA A 60 -7.59 7.90 20.13
N GLN A 61 -6.68 7.02 20.57
CA GLN A 61 -5.35 7.41 21.04
C GLN A 61 -4.47 8.00 19.92
N LEU A 62 -4.56 7.46 18.69
CA LEU A 62 -3.88 8.03 17.53
C LEU A 62 -4.35 9.45 17.23
N GLN A 63 -5.66 9.70 17.32
CA GLN A 63 -6.23 11.04 17.12
C GLN A 63 -5.71 12.01 18.19
N GLN A 64 -5.77 11.61 19.46
CA GLN A 64 -5.24 12.40 20.58
C GLN A 64 -3.74 12.68 20.43
N PHE A 65 -2.96 11.69 20.01
CA PHE A 65 -1.53 11.86 19.74
C PHE A 65 -1.27 12.88 18.62
N ALA A 66 -2.01 12.77 17.52
CA ALA A 66 -1.88 13.68 16.38
C ALA A 66 -2.22 15.13 16.75
N GLU A 67 -3.25 15.33 17.56
CA GLU A 67 -3.65 16.66 18.06
C GLU A 67 -2.66 17.22 19.08
N ALA A 68 -2.16 16.39 20.00
CA ALA A 68 -1.21 16.81 21.03
C ALA A 68 0.21 17.08 20.50
N HIS A 69 0.61 16.39 19.43
CA HIS A 69 1.97 16.43 18.89
C HIS A 69 2.01 16.61 17.36
N PRO A 70 1.46 17.70 16.80
CA PRO A 70 1.28 17.86 15.35
C PRO A 70 2.58 17.77 14.55
N GLN A 71 3.67 18.38 15.01
CA GLN A 71 4.97 18.33 14.33
C GLN A 71 5.57 16.92 14.31
N VAL A 72 5.39 16.16 15.41
CA VAL A 72 5.88 14.78 15.48
C VAL A 72 5.03 13.88 14.58
N ALA A 73 3.71 14.08 14.59
CA ALA A 73 2.77 13.37 13.73
C ALA A 73 3.09 13.60 12.24
N GLU A 74 3.33 14.84 11.82
CA GLU A 74 3.76 15.16 10.46
C GLU A 74 5.08 14.47 10.09
N ALA A 75 6.07 14.50 10.97
CA ALA A 75 7.35 13.82 10.75
C ALA A 75 7.20 12.29 10.65
N GLN A 76 6.32 11.69 11.44
CA GLN A 76 6.01 10.26 11.37
C GLN A 76 5.32 9.90 10.04
N VAL A 77 4.35 10.70 9.60
CA VAL A 77 3.71 10.48 8.29
C VAL A 77 4.70 10.68 7.15
N GLY A 78 5.62 11.65 7.25
CA GLY A 78 6.72 11.79 6.29
C GLY A 78 7.54 10.50 6.14
N LYS A 79 7.86 9.82 7.24
CA LYS A 79 8.53 8.50 7.22
C LYS A 79 7.67 7.41 6.58
N ILE A 80 6.38 7.38 6.91
CA ILE A 80 5.41 6.43 6.33
C ILE A 80 5.35 6.59 4.81
N LEU A 81 5.22 7.82 4.31
CA LEU A 81 5.17 8.13 2.88
C LEU A 81 6.49 7.82 2.17
N ALA A 82 7.63 8.10 2.79
CA ALA A 82 8.93 7.70 2.26
C ALA A 82 9.03 6.17 2.11
N PHE A 83 8.56 5.41 3.11
CA PHE A 83 8.52 3.96 3.03
C PHE A 83 7.56 3.45 1.96
N ARG A 84 6.44 4.14 1.70
CA ARG A 84 5.54 3.80 0.59
C ARG A 84 6.27 3.74 -0.75
N GLU A 85 7.13 4.71 -1.01
CA GLU A 85 7.89 4.76 -2.26
C GLU A 85 9.03 3.72 -2.28
N ILE A 86 9.64 3.40 -1.13
CA ILE A 86 10.58 2.28 -1.00
C ILE A 86 9.89 0.95 -1.34
N VAL A 87 8.74 0.66 -0.74
CA VAL A 87 7.96 -0.56 -1.01
C VAL A 87 7.57 -0.63 -2.47
N PHE A 88 7.11 0.49 -3.05
CA PHE A 88 6.79 0.55 -4.48
C PHE A 88 8.02 0.20 -5.33
N ALA A 89 9.18 0.79 -5.06
CA ALA A 89 10.40 0.53 -5.82
C ALA A 89 10.85 -0.94 -5.72
N VAL A 90 10.78 -1.55 -4.53
CA VAL A 90 11.07 -2.99 -4.33
C VAL A 90 10.16 -3.84 -5.19
N PHE A 91 8.85 -3.69 -5.06
CA PHE A 91 7.90 -4.55 -5.77
C PHE A 91 7.75 -4.23 -7.26
N HIS A 92 8.10 -3.00 -7.68
CA HIS A 92 8.23 -2.66 -9.08
C HIS A 92 9.37 -3.43 -9.75
N ALA A 93 10.55 -3.48 -9.13
CA ALA A 93 11.67 -4.28 -9.62
C ALA A 93 11.32 -5.78 -9.64
N VAL A 94 10.73 -6.30 -8.57
CA VAL A 94 10.25 -7.69 -8.51
C VAL A 94 9.26 -8.00 -9.62
N ALA A 95 8.27 -7.12 -9.89
CA ALA A 95 7.29 -7.31 -10.95
C ALA A 95 7.91 -7.33 -12.36
N GLN A 96 9.14 -6.84 -12.50
CA GLN A 96 9.92 -6.82 -13.73
C GLN A 96 11.00 -7.91 -13.77
N ASP A 97 11.02 -8.82 -12.79
CA ASP A 97 12.06 -9.84 -12.62
C ASP A 97 13.47 -9.24 -12.49
N GLN A 98 13.55 -8.10 -11.79
CA GLN A 98 14.79 -7.38 -11.52
C GLN A 98 15.08 -7.31 -10.03
N ALA A 99 16.37 -7.29 -9.67
CA ALA A 99 16.79 -6.99 -8.32
C ALA A 99 16.52 -5.50 -8.00
N PRO A 100 15.89 -5.18 -6.86
CA PRO A 100 15.75 -3.79 -6.45
C PRO A 100 17.13 -3.15 -6.20
N PRO A 101 17.27 -1.83 -6.40
CA PRO A 101 18.54 -1.15 -6.16
C PRO A 101 19.06 -1.36 -4.74
N PRO A 102 20.38 -1.55 -4.53
CA PRO A 102 20.95 -1.83 -3.21
C PRO A 102 20.59 -0.79 -2.14
N GLU A 103 20.56 0.49 -2.50
CA GLU A 103 20.19 1.60 -1.62
C GLU A 103 18.72 1.54 -1.19
N VAL A 104 17.82 1.10 -2.09
CA VAL A 104 16.40 0.91 -1.79
C VAL A 104 16.24 -0.26 -0.82
N LEU A 105 16.95 -1.37 -1.05
CA LEU A 105 16.95 -2.52 -0.15
C LEU A 105 17.54 -2.19 1.22
N ALA A 106 18.61 -1.39 1.28
CA ALA A 106 19.19 -0.95 2.54
C ALA A 106 18.17 -0.13 3.36
N ALA A 107 17.48 0.81 2.73
CA ALA A 107 16.44 1.62 3.38
C ALA A 107 15.22 0.78 3.81
N PHE A 108 14.81 -0.19 2.98
CA PHE A 108 13.77 -1.16 3.33
C PHE A 108 14.17 -1.97 4.57
N ASN A 109 15.36 -2.56 4.57
CA ASN A 109 15.86 -3.40 5.66
C ASN A 109 16.02 -2.64 6.98
N ALA A 110 16.43 -1.36 6.92
CA ALA A 110 16.51 -0.50 8.10
C ALA A 110 15.12 -0.29 8.72
N THR A 111 14.11 0.02 7.90
CA THR A 111 12.72 0.23 8.36
C THR A 111 12.09 -1.06 8.86
N LEU A 112 12.37 -2.18 8.16
CA LEU A 112 11.92 -3.51 8.53
C LEU A 112 12.46 -3.91 9.91
N SER A 113 13.77 -3.76 10.12
CA SER A 113 14.43 -4.11 11.38
C SER A 113 13.86 -3.31 12.56
N ALA A 114 13.68 -2.00 12.37
CA ALA A 114 13.09 -1.14 13.40
C ALA A 114 11.63 -1.52 13.73
N SER A 115 10.85 -1.93 12.73
CA SER A 115 9.45 -2.32 12.93
C SER A 115 9.32 -3.71 13.56
N LEU A 116 10.11 -4.69 13.10
CA LEU A 116 10.07 -6.04 13.65
C LEU A 116 10.66 -6.13 15.06
N ALA A 117 11.51 -5.19 15.49
CA ALA A 117 11.92 -5.06 16.89
C ALA A 117 10.72 -4.84 17.84
N GLN A 118 9.60 -4.30 17.33
CA GLN A 118 8.36 -4.12 18.09
C GLN A 118 7.44 -5.34 18.05
N LEU A 119 7.68 -6.31 17.15
CA LEU A 119 6.84 -7.50 17.02
C LEU A 119 6.94 -8.39 18.26
N ARG A 120 5.81 -8.88 18.73
CA ARG A 120 5.67 -9.87 19.79
C ARG A 120 4.81 -11.01 19.29
N VAL A 121 5.25 -12.22 19.57
CA VAL A 121 4.56 -13.45 19.20
C VAL A 121 4.21 -14.20 20.47
N ALA A 122 2.96 -14.60 20.60
CA ALA A 122 2.48 -15.47 21.66
C ALA A 122 1.91 -16.75 21.04
N VAL A 123 2.21 -17.88 21.67
CA VAL A 123 1.59 -19.16 21.33
C VAL A 123 0.53 -19.44 22.40
N LEU A 124 -0.72 -19.45 21.96
CA LEU A 124 -1.90 -19.66 22.77
C LEU A 124 -2.29 -21.16 22.75
N PRO A 125 -3.20 -21.61 23.63
CA PRO A 125 -3.76 -22.96 23.57
C PRO A 125 -4.28 -23.34 22.18
N GLU A 126 -4.43 -24.63 21.92
CA GLU A 126 -4.91 -25.16 20.63
C GLU A 126 -4.02 -24.81 19.42
N ARG A 127 -2.75 -24.50 19.66
CA ARG A 127 -1.75 -24.14 18.63
C ARG A 127 -2.11 -22.86 17.87
N HIS A 128 -2.84 -21.96 18.50
CA HIS A 128 -3.12 -20.66 17.93
C HIS A 128 -1.93 -19.71 18.16
N VAL A 129 -1.43 -19.09 17.09
CA VAL A 129 -0.35 -18.09 17.18
C VAL A 129 -0.98 -16.71 17.06
N SER A 130 -0.64 -15.84 18.01
CA SER A 130 -1.03 -14.42 17.99
C SER A 130 0.20 -13.55 17.81
N GLU A 131 0.09 -12.58 16.91
CA GLU A 131 1.09 -11.54 16.68
C GLU A 131 0.53 -10.19 17.13
N SER A 132 1.36 -9.40 17.79
CA SER A 132 1.05 -8.01 18.16
C SER A 132 2.30 -7.15 18.03
N PHE A 133 2.13 -5.85 17.82
CA PHE A 133 3.22 -4.90 17.88
C PHE A 133 3.17 -4.18 19.22
N ARG A 134 4.24 -4.28 20.00
CA ARG A 134 4.34 -3.59 21.29
C ARG A 134 4.43 -2.09 21.03
N ALA A 135 3.39 -1.37 21.43
CA ALA A 135 3.42 0.08 21.55
C ALA A 135 3.52 0.43 23.04
N GLU A 136 4.71 0.81 23.54
CA GLU A 136 4.79 1.43 24.87
C GLU A 136 3.99 2.74 24.92
N LYS A 137 3.84 3.38 23.76
CA LYS A 137 2.94 4.51 23.48
C LYS A 137 2.34 4.32 22.09
N VAL A 138 1.04 4.54 21.97
CA VAL A 138 0.33 4.51 20.67
C VAL A 138 0.59 5.82 19.93
N ASP A 139 1.17 5.71 18.75
CA ASP A 139 1.52 6.82 17.86
C ASP A 139 1.25 6.46 16.40
N LEU A 140 1.47 7.38 15.46
CA LEU A 140 1.13 7.13 14.04
C LEU A 140 1.94 6.00 13.40
N LEU A 141 3.04 5.55 14.02
CA LEU A 141 3.82 4.40 13.56
C LEU A 141 3.25 3.06 14.03
N THR A 142 2.38 3.05 15.05
CA THR A 142 1.73 1.83 15.54
C THR A 142 0.99 1.06 14.42
N PRO A 143 0.07 1.67 13.64
CA PRO A 143 -0.55 0.99 12.49
C PRO A 143 0.38 0.82 11.28
N PHE A 144 1.56 1.44 11.30
CA PHE A 144 2.54 1.32 10.22
C PHE A 144 3.34 0.01 10.29
N HIS A 145 3.64 -0.49 11.49
CA HIS A 145 4.42 -1.73 11.63
C HIS A 145 3.79 -2.97 10.97
N PRO A 146 2.46 -3.20 11.05
CA PRO A 146 1.79 -4.24 10.27
C PRO A 146 1.96 -4.08 8.74
N VAL A 147 1.99 -2.84 8.23
CA VAL A 147 2.22 -2.58 6.79
C VAL A 147 3.64 -2.96 6.39
N VAL A 148 4.62 -2.65 7.24
CA VAL A 148 6.03 -3.03 7.04
C VAL A 148 6.18 -4.56 7.06
N LYS A 149 5.61 -5.24 8.07
CA LYS A 149 5.59 -6.71 8.12
C LYS A 149 4.89 -7.31 6.91
N SER A 150 3.78 -6.73 6.47
CA SER A 150 3.08 -7.17 5.26
C SER A 150 3.99 -7.18 4.03
N ALA A 151 4.89 -6.20 3.87
CA ALA A 151 5.86 -6.20 2.78
C ALA A 151 6.87 -7.34 2.89
N TYR A 152 7.39 -7.61 4.10
CA TYR A 152 8.25 -8.77 4.36
C TYR A 152 7.54 -10.09 4.08
N ASP A 153 6.29 -10.24 4.54
CA ASP A 153 5.50 -11.45 4.34
C ASP A 153 5.26 -11.71 2.85
N LEU A 154 5.02 -10.66 2.04
CA LEU A 154 4.86 -10.83 0.58
C LEU A 154 6.16 -11.25 -0.11
N LEU A 155 7.32 -10.73 0.33
CA LEU A 155 8.63 -11.15 -0.18
C LEU A 155 8.94 -12.62 0.11
N HIS A 156 8.32 -13.21 1.14
CA HIS A 156 8.53 -14.61 1.53
C HIS A 156 7.36 -15.53 1.15
N ALA A 157 6.31 -14.98 0.54
CA ALA A 157 5.15 -15.76 0.13
C ALA A 157 5.35 -16.37 -1.26
N ASP A 158 4.72 -17.52 -1.50
CA ASP A 158 4.60 -18.14 -2.83
C ASP A 158 3.92 -17.22 -3.87
N TRP A 159 3.28 -16.14 -3.41
CA TRP A 159 2.64 -15.13 -4.24
C TRP A 159 3.61 -14.12 -4.87
N LEU A 160 4.89 -14.10 -4.48
CA LEU A 160 5.87 -13.13 -4.98
C LEU A 160 5.97 -13.13 -6.51
N GLY A 161 6.06 -14.32 -7.14
CA GLY A 161 6.12 -14.48 -8.59
C GLY A 161 4.82 -14.13 -9.33
N ARG A 162 3.79 -13.71 -8.60
CA ARG A 162 2.50 -13.24 -9.15
C ARG A 162 2.30 -11.74 -8.94
N VAL A 163 3.27 -11.04 -8.34
CA VAL A 163 3.24 -9.57 -8.26
C VAL A 163 3.45 -9.00 -9.65
N LYS A 164 2.56 -8.11 -10.08
CA LYS A 164 2.57 -7.50 -11.41
C LYS A 164 2.34 -6.00 -11.34
N LEU A 165 2.85 -5.30 -12.36
CA LEU A 165 2.58 -3.90 -12.62
C LEU A 165 1.39 -3.76 -13.58
N CYS A 166 0.46 -2.86 -13.26
CA CYS A 166 -0.65 -2.52 -14.14
C CYS A 166 -0.18 -1.64 -15.30
N GLY A 167 -0.38 -2.09 -16.54
CA GLY A 167 0.06 -1.34 -17.72
C GLY A 167 -0.63 0.01 -17.93
N ASN A 168 -1.78 0.26 -17.29
CA ASN A 168 -2.57 1.49 -17.45
C ASN A 168 -2.20 2.54 -16.39
N CYS A 169 -2.29 2.17 -15.10
CA CYS A 169 -2.10 3.12 -13.99
C CYS A 169 -0.81 2.93 -13.18
N GLY A 170 0.01 1.93 -13.47
CA GLY A 170 1.26 1.66 -12.75
C GLY A 170 1.07 1.15 -11.32
N TRP A 171 -0.13 0.71 -10.94
CA TRP A 171 -0.38 0.05 -9.65
C TRP A 171 0.25 -1.34 -9.60
N LEU A 172 0.68 -1.73 -8.41
CA LEU A 172 1.15 -3.09 -8.13
C LEU A 172 -0.02 -3.94 -7.63
N TYR A 173 -0.07 -5.21 -8.04
CA TYR A 173 -1.08 -6.15 -7.57
C TYR A 173 -0.60 -7.60 -7.62
N VAL A 174 -1.19 -8.46 -6.79
CA VAL A 174 -1.02 -9.92 -6.89
C VAL A 174 -2.03 -10.50 -7.88
N ASP A 175 -1.55 -11.21 -8.90
CA ASP A 175 -2.39 -11.93 -9.85
C ASP A 175 -2.86 -13.28 -9.29
N ARG A 176 -4.04 -13.24 -8.66
CA ARG A 176 -4.75 -14.42 -8.14
C ARG A 176 -5.58 -15.16 -9.21
N SER A 177 -5.49 -14.79 -10.49
CA SER A 177 -6.18 -15.55 -11.55
C SER A 177 -5.57 -16.95 -11.72
N LYS A 178 -6.42 -17.90 -12.12
CA LYS A 178 -6.04 -19.31 -12.30
C LYS A 178 -4.80 -19.48 -13.17
N ASN A 179 -4.74 -18.73 -14.27
CA ASN A 179 -3.69 -18.86 -15.29
C ASN A 179 -2.61 -17.78 -15.21
N ASN A 180 -2.57 -16.99 -14.12
CA ASN A 180 -1.67 -15.84 -13.98
C ASN A 180 -1.68 -14.92 -15.22
N SER A 181 -2.88 -14.65 -15.75
CA SER A 181 -3.07 -13.99 -17.06
C SER A 181 -3.64 -12.57 -16.95
N ARG A 182 -3.87 -12.08 -15.72
CA ARG A 182 -4.35 -10.71 -15.48
C ARG A 182 -3.28 -9.72 -15.94
N LYS A 183 -3.74 -8.66 -16.62
CA LYS A 183 -2.90 -7.56 -17.14
C LYS A 183 -3.16 -6.22 -16.43
N TRP A 184 -4.29 -6.12 -15.71
CA TRP A 184 -4.78 -4.88 -15.13
C TRP A 184 -5.07 -5.07 -13.65
N CYS A 185 -4.71 -4.08 -12.81
CA CYS A 185 -5.01 -4.12 -11.37
C CYS A 185 -6.51 -4.20 -11.07
N ASN A 186 -7.37 -3.77 -11.99
CA ASN A 186 -8.83 -3.88 -11.90
C ASN A 186 -9.42 -3.89 -13.32
N MET A 187 -10.32 -4.84 -13.60
CA MET A 187 -10.92 -4.99 -14.93
C MET A 187 -11.95 -3.89 -15.21
N GLN A 188 -12.71 -3.47 -14.21
CA GLN A 188 -13.76 -2.46 -14.34
C GLN A 188 -13.20 -1.07 -14.53
N THR A 189 -12.07 -0.75 -13.90
CA THR A 189 -11.45 0.58 -13.99
C THR A 189 -10.37 0.63 -15.06
N CYS A 190 -9.24 -0.07 -14.87
CA CYS A 190 -8.15 -0.04 -15.85
C CYS A 190 -8.45 -0.84 -17.12
N GLY A 191 -9.03 -2.03 -17.00
CA GLY A 191 -9.33 -2.87 -18.16
C GLY A 191 -10.33 -2.25 -19.13
N ASN A 192 -11.38 -1.60 -18.62
CA ASN A 192 -12.37 -0.91 -19.45
C ASN A 192 -11.82 0.41 -20.03
N SER A 193 -11.03 1.17 -19.26
CA SER A 193 -10.37 2.39 -19.75
C SER A 193 -9.52 2.11 -21.00
N GLU A 194 -8.71 1.05 -20.96
CA GLU A 194 -7.88 0.61 -22.09
C GLU A 194 -8.70 0.14 -23.30
N LYS A 195 -9.79 -0.61 -23.08
CA LYS A 195 -10.71 -1.01 -24.16
C LYS A 195 -11.30 0.21 -24.86
N SER A 196 -11.78 1.19 -24.08
CA SER A 196 -12.34 2.44 -24.61
C SER A 196 -11.28 3.22 -25.39
N MET A 197 -10.07 3.42 -24.85
CA MET A 197 -8.99 4.11 -25.56
C MET A 197 -8.63 3.42 -26.88
N ARG A 198 -8.56 2.09 -26.90
CA ARG A 198 -8.29 1.31 -28.13
C ARG A 198 -9.39 1.48 -29.17
N TYR A 199 -10.66 1.49 -28.76
CA TYR A 199 -11.79 1.75 -29.65
C TYR A 199 -11.70 3.14 -30.28
N TYR A 200 -11.47 4.19 -29.48
CA TYR A 200 -11.33 5.55 -29.99
C TYR A 200 -10.16 5.70 -30.96
N ARG A 201 -8.99 5.11 -30.66
CA ARG A 201 -7.81 5.17 -31.55
C ARG A 201 -8.09 4.55 -32.93
N LYS A 202 -8.85 3.45 -32.98
CA LYS A 202 -9.22 2.80 -34.24
C LYS A 202 -10.20 3.63 -35.06
N HIS A 203 -11.19 4.25 -34.42
CA HIS A 203 -12.20 5.05 -35.12
C HIS A 203 -11.69 6.43 -35.56
N ARG A 204 -10.75 7.02 -34.83
CA ARG A 204 -10.13 8.30 -35.19
C ARG A 204 -9.04 8.20 -36.28
N GLN A 205 -8.65 6.97 -36.66
CA GLN A 205 -7.75 6.70 -37.79
C GLN A 205 -8.50 6.29 -39.06
N ALA A 206 -9.82 6.11 -38.96
CA ALA A 206 -10.72 5.76 -40.07
C ALA A 206 -11.50 6.98 -40.59
N GLU A 207 -11.25 8.17 -40.02
CA GLU A 207 -11.65 9.50 -40.48
C GLU A 207 -10.42 10.24 -41.02
#